data_AF-A0A532ANT6-F1
#
_entry.id   AF-A0A532ANT6-F1
#
_cell.length_a   1.000
_cell.length_b   1.000
_cell.length_c   1.000
_cell.angle_alpha   90.00
_cell.angle_beta   90.00
_cell.angle_gamma   90.00
#
_symmetry.space_group_name_H-M   'P 1'
#
loop_
_entity.id
_entity.type
_entity.pdbx_description
1 polymer ?
#
loop_
_entity_poly.entity_id
_entity_poly.type
_entity_poly.pdbx_seq_one_letter_code
_entity_poly.pdbx_strand_id
1 'polypeptide(L)'
;MSPLTETVLFVFSLVGLGYLAGFTGYLKPASGEGVSEFAINVAMPLLLFQTMVKADFHGVAPWSLWGAYFAAVALTWAAGHLVITRIFARDARAGVVGGVSSSYSNVVLL
;
A
#
# COMPACT_ATOMS: atom_id res chain seq x y z
N MET A 1 13.05 4.19 19.83
CA MET A 1 12.71 4.30 18.39
C MET A 1 11.26 4.72 18.29
N SER A 2 10.88 5.57 17.33
CA SER A 2 9.44 5.88 17.15
C SER A 2 8.75 4.64 16.55
N PRO A 3 7.48 4.37 16.89
CA PRO A 3 6.73 3.24 16.32
C PRO A 3 6.73 3.24 14.79
N LEU A 4 6.69 4.42 14.17
CA LEU A 4 6.76 4.58 12.72
C LEU A 4 8.08 4.06 12.14
N THR A 5 9.22 4.39 12.74
CA THR A 5 10.53 3.97 12.24
C THR A 5 10.70 2.45 12.30
N GLU A 6 10.19 1.82 13.35
CA GLU A 6 10.24 0.37 13.51
C GLU A 6 9.40 -0.34 12.44
N THR A 7 8.16 0.11 12.23
CA THR A 7 7.28 -0.42 11.17
C THR A 7 7.89 -0.25 9.79
N VAL A 8 8.43 0.94 9.48
CA VAL A 8 9.09 1.20 8.19
C VAL A 8 10.28 0.27 8.02
N LEU A 9 11.19 0.20 9.00
CA LEU A 9 12.36 -0.66 8.91
C LEU A 9 11.98 -2.12 8.72
N PHE A 10 10.98 -2.61 9.43
CA PHE A 10 10.48 -3.98 9.30
C PHE A 10 9.95 -4.27 7.90
N VAL A 11 9.05 -3.43 7.38
CA VAL A 11 8.46 -3.62 6.04
C VAL A 11 9.52 -3.60 4.96
N PHE A 12 10.42 -2.61 4.99
CA PHE A 12 11.49 -2.52 3.98
C PHE A 12 12.53 -3.64 4.11
N SER A 13 12.81 -4.12 5.32
CA SER A 13 13.68 -5.28 5.53
C SER A 13 13.06 -6.55 4.94
N LEU A 14 11.76 -6.76 5.12
CA LEU A 14 11.06 -7.90 4.55
C LEU A 14 11.06 -7.87 3.01
N VAL A 15 10.83 -6.69 2.43
CA VAL A 15 10.95 -6.47 0.97
C VAL A 15 12.37 -6.78 0.49
N GLY A 16 13.40 -6.29 1.22
CA GLY A 16 14.80 -6.56 0.90
C GLY A 16 15.15 -8.06 0.96
N LEU A 17 14.64 -8.78 1.95
CA LEU A 17 14.81 -10.24 2.06
C LEU A 17 14.13 -10.97 0.90
N GLY A 18 12.92 -10.56 0.53
CA GLY A 18 12.22 -11.13 -0.64
C GLY A 18 13.00 -10.90 -1.94
N TYR A 19 13.54 -9.70 -2.13
CA TYR A 19 14.39 -9.38 -3.28
C TYR A 19 15.66 -10.23 -3.31
N LEU A 20 16.37 -10.35 -2.18
CA LEU A 20 17.57 -11.20 -2.07
C LEU A 20 17.28 -12.67 -2.32
N ALA A 21 16.14 -13.18 -1.86
CA ALA A 21 15.72 -14.55 -2.08
C ALA A 21 15.41 -14.83 -3.57
N GLY A 22 14.84 -13.85 -4.29
CA GLY A 22 14.69 -13.93 -5.74
C GLY A 22 16.02 -13.79 -6.49
N PHE A 23 16.87 -12.85 -6.07
CA PHE A 23 18.17 -12.59 -6.68
C PHE A 23 19.14 -13.78 -6.57
N THR A 24 19.14 -14.47 -5.42
CA THR A 24 19.96 -15.67 -5.20
C THR A 24 19.40 -16.93 -5.88
N GLY A 25 18.23 -16.85 -6.50
CA GLY A 25 17.55 -17.99 -7.13
C GLY A 25 16.96 -18.99 -6.13
N TYR A 26 16.94 -18.66 -4.84
CA TYR A 26 16.31 -19.47 -3.80
C TYR A 26 14.79 -19.58 -4.03
N LEU A 27 14.15 -18.46 -4.40
CA LEU A 27 12.77 -18.44 -4.89
C LEU A 27 12.77 -18.43 -6.42
N LYS A 28 12.16 -19.46 -7.01
CA LYS A 28 11.94 -19.51 -8.46
C LYS A 28 10.89 -18.46 -8.86
N PRO A 29 10.91 -17.94 -10.10
CA PRO A 29 9.90 -16.99 -10.57
C PRO A 29 8.45 -17.46 -10.38
N ALA A 30 8.19 -18.75 -10.62
CA ALA A 30 6.87 -19.36 -10.39
C ALA A 30 6.42 -19.33 -8.92
N SER A 31 7.36 -19.33 -7.97
CA SER A 31 7.04 -19.16 -6.55
C SER A 31 6.58 -17.75 -6.23
N GLY A 32 7.12 -16.74 -6.94
CA GLY A 32 6.69 -15.35 -6.77
C GLY A 32 5.23 -15.12 -7.17
N GLU A 33 4.80 -15.72 -8.28
CA GLU A 33 3.41 -15.67 -8.74
C GLU A 33 2.46 -16.32 -7.73
N GLY A 34 2.78 -17.54 -7.26
CA GLY A 34 1.97 -18.22 -6.23
C GLY A 34 1.91 -17.48 -4.90
N VAL A 35 3.01 -16.85 -4.46
CA VAL A 35 3.03 -16.02 -3.25
C VAL A 35 2.15 -14.77 -3.43
N SER A 36 2.21 -14.11 -4.59
CA SER A 36 1.38 -12.94 -4.89
C SER A 36 -0.10 -13.30 -4.93
N GLU A 37 -0.44 -14.42 -5.57
CA GLU A 37 -1.83 -14.91 -5.66
C GLU A 37 -2.40 -15.22 -4.27
N PHE A 38 -1.63 -15.91 -3.42
CA PHE A 38 -2.02 -16.15 -2.03
C PHE A 38 -2.17 -14.84 -1.23
N ALA A 39 -1.21 -13.93 -1.36
CA ALA A 39 -1.23 -12.67 -0.61
C ALA A 39 -2.47 -11.83 -0.94
N ILE A 40 -2.81 -11.72 -2.23
CA ILE A 40 -3.93 -10.91 -2.71
C ILE A 40 -5.28 -11.61 -2.46
N ASN A 41 -5.39 -12.89 -2.78
CA ASN A 41 -6.70 -13.58 -2.77
C ASN A 41 -7.07 -14.18 -1.41
N VAL A 42 -6.10 -14.43 -0.53
CA VAL A 42 -6.33 -15.11 0.75
C VAL A 42 -5.90 -14.25 1.93
N ALA A 43 -4.62 -13.85 1.97
CA ALA A 43 -4.08 -13.16 3.14
C ALA A 43 -4.72 -11.78 3.34
N MET A 44 -4.86 -10.99 2.28
CA MET A 44 -5.46 -9.65 2.35
C MET A 44 -6.90 -9.69 2.86
N PRO A 45 -7.83 -10.51 2.30
CA PRO A 45 -9.17 -10.65 2.86
C PRO A 45 -9.17 -11.12 4.32
N LEU A 46 -8.31 -12.07 4.68
CA LEU A 46 -8.24 -12.59 6.04
C LEU A 46 -7.78 -11.53 7.04
N LEU A 47 -6.80 -10.71 6.67
CA LEU A 47 -6.36 -9.57 7.47
C LEU A 47 -7.49 -8.53 7.61
N LEU A 48 -8.22 -8.23 6.54
CA LEU A 48 -9.39 -7.34 6.61
C LEU A 48 -10.44 -7.87 7.59
N PHE A 49 -10.78 -9.16 7.52
CA PHE A 49 -11.70 -9.78 8.48
C PHE A 49 -11.17 -9.71 9.92
N GLN A 50 -9.88 -10.00 10.11
CA GLN A 50 -9.25 -9.91 11.43
C GLN A 50 -9.33 -8.48 11.99
N THR A 51 -9.08 -7.46 11.17
CA THR A 51 -9.20 -6.06 11.55
C THR A 51 -10.63 -5.70 11.90
N MET A 52 -11.62 -6.17 11.12
CA MET A 52 -13.05 -5.94 11.40
C MET A 52 -13.50 -6.57 12.73
N VAL A 53 -13.04 -7.79 13.04
CA VAL A 53 -13.41 -8.49 14.28
C VAL A 53 -12.78 -7.83 15.51
N LYS A 54 -11.57 -7.28 15.37
CA LYS A 54 -10.86 -6.56 16.44
C LYS A 54 -11.22 -5.07 16.53
N ALA A 55 -11.97 -4.55 15.56
CA ALA A 55 -12.35 -3.15 15.54
C ALA A 55 -13.27 -2.85 16.73
N ASP A 56 -12.76 -2.06 17.68
CA ASP A 56 -13.57 -1.51 18.75
C ASP A 56 -14.21 -0.19 18.29
N PHE A 57 -15.54 -0.14 18.28
CA PHE A 57 -16.31 1.04 17.90
C PHE A 57 -16.69 1.91 19.10
N HIS A 58 -16.09 1.69 20.28
CA HIS A 58 -16.29 2.54 21.45
C HIS A 58 -15.58 3.89 21.28
N GLY A 59 -16.28 4.87 20.72
CA GLY A 59 -15.79 6.24 20.64
C GLY A 59 -16.48 7.07 19.55
N VAL A 60 -16.51 8.38 19.79
CA VAL A 60 -17.01 9.39 18.84
C VAL A 60 -16.34 9.20 17.46
N ALA A 61 -17.11 9.35 16.39
CA ALA A 61 -16.61 9.20 15.02
C ALA A 61 -15.29 9.98 14.81
N PRO A 62 -14.21 9.34 14.32
CA PRO A 62 -12.88 9.93 14.27
C PRO A 62 -12.73 10.88 13.07
N TRP A 63 -13.51 11.96 13.03
CA TRP A 63 -13.58 12.92 11.92
C TRP A 63 -12.23 13.52 11.53
N SER A 64 -11.34 13.75 12.50
CA SER A 64 -9.98 14.24 12.25
C SER A 64 -9.14 13.23 11.46
N LEU A 65 -9.27 11.94 11.79
CA LEU A 65 -8.59 10.85 11.08
C LEU A 65 -9.12 10.75 9.63
N TRP A 66 -10.44 10.78 9.47
CA TRP A 66 -11.06 10.73 8.14
C TRP A 66 -10.64 11.93 7.30
N GLY A 67 -10.73 13.15 7.85
CA GLY A 67 -10.30 14.36 7.17
C GLY A 67 -8.84 14.31 6.74
N ALA A 68 -7.94 13.93 7.64
CA ALA A 68 -6.52 13.79 7.32
C ALA A 68 -6.26 12.71 6.26
N TYR A 69 -6.88 11.53 6.39
CA TYR A 69 -6.71 10.42 5.47
C TYR A 69 -7.22 10.75 4.06
N PHE A 70 -8.48 11.16 3.93
CA PHE A 70 -9.08 11.42 2.62
C PHE A 70 -8.49 12.67 1.94
N ALA A 71 -8.13 13.71 2.71
CA ALA A 71 -7.44 14.87 2.15
C ALA A 71 -6.03 14.51 1.65
N ALA A 72 -5.26 13.74 2.42
CA ALA A 72 -3.95 13.27 2.00
C ALA A 72 -4.04 12.44 0.70
N VAL A 73 -4.99 11.49 0.63
CA VAL A 73 -5.26 10.68 -0.57
C VAL A 73 -5.61 11.54 -1.78
N ALA A 74 -6.50 12.52 -1.61
CA ALA A 74 -6.89 13.41 -2.71
C ALA A 74 -5.70 14.25 -3.21
N LEU A 75 -4.86 14.75 -2.31
CA LEU A 75 -3.67 15.52 -2.64
C LEU A 75 -2.62 14.67 -3.36
N THR A 76 -2.33 13.46 -2.87
CA THR A 76 -1.37 12.55 -3.52
C THR A 76 -1.87 12.12 -4.91
N TRP A 77 -3.16 11.86 -5.05
CA TRP A 77 -3.77 11.47 -6.32
C TRP A 77 -3.64 12.59 -7.34
N ALA A 78 -4.02 13.81 -6.96
CA ALA A 78 -3.93 14.98 -7.83
C ALA A 78 -2.47 15.26 -8.23
N ALA A 79 -1.53 15.16 -7.28
CA ALA A 79 -0.11 15.32 -7.56
C ALA A 79 0.40 14.27 -8.56
N GLY A 80 0.10 12.99 -8.34
CA GLY A 80 0.50 11.90 -9.25
C GLY A 80 -0.11 12.05 -10.64
N HIS A 81 -1.40 12.39 -10.72
CA HIS A 81 -2.08 12.65 -11.98
C HIS A 81 -1.45 13.82 -12.74
N LEU A 82 -1.19 14.94 -12.06
CA LEU A 82 -0.58 16.12 -12.66
C LEU A 82 0.85 15.86 -13.09
N VAL A 83 1.65 15.11 -12.33
CA VAL A 83 3.02 14.76 -12.72
C VAL A 83 3.01 13.94 -14.01
N ILE A 84 2.18 12.90 -14.11
CA ILE A 84 2.13 12.05 -15.31
C ILE A 84 1.60 12.81 -16.54
N THR A 85 0.59 13.65 -16.36
CA THR A 85 -0.03 14.39 -17.47
C THR A 85 0.78 15.63 -17.89
N ARG A 86 1.38 16.36 -16.94
CA ARG A 86 2.07 17.65 -17.21
C ARG A 86 3.57 17.51 -17.40
N ILE A 87 4.25 16.64 -16.64
CA ILE A 87 5.71 16.48 -16.74
C ILE A 87 6.06 15.42 -17.78
N PHE A 88 5.37 14.27 -17.72
CA PHE A 88 5.63 13.17 -18.66
C PHE A 88 4.81 13.24 -19.96
N ALA A 89 3.96 14.26 -20.09
CA ALA A 89 3.08 14.51 -21.24
C ALA A 89 2.30 13.27 -21.69
N ARG A 90 1.87 12.43 -20.72
CA ARG A 90 1.09 11.22 -20.99
C ARG A 90 -0.39 11.55 -21.07
N ASP A 91 -1.14 10.61 -21.63
CA ASP A 91 -2.59 10.74 -21.77
C ASP A 91 -3.30 10.74 -20.41
N ALA A 92 -4.55 11.20 -20.40
CA ALA A 92 -5.35 11.28 -19.18
C ALA A 92 -5.53 9.89 -18.51
N ARG A 93 -5.52 8.79 -19.28
CA ARG A 93 -5.65 7.44 -18.72
C ARG A 93 -4.40 7.06 -17.94
N ALA A 94 -3.20 7.30 -18.49
CA ALA A 94 -1.96 7.14 -17.73
C ALA A 94 -1.92 8.05 -16.50
N GLY A 95 -2.46 9.27 -16.60
CA GLY A 95 -2.63 10.17 -15.47
C GLY A 95 -3.46 9.57 -14.33
N VAL A 96 -4.61 8.97 -14.65
CA VAL A 96 -5.46 8.30 -13.65
C VAL A 96 -4.72 7.13 -13.00
N VAL A 97 -4.05 6.30 -13.80
CA VAL A 97 -3.26 5.16 -13.28
C VAL A 97 -2.17 5.66 -12.32
N GLY A 98 -1.39 6.67 -12.71
CA GLY A 98 -0.35 7.23 -11.84
C GLY A 98 -0.90 7.89 -10.56
N GLY A 99 -2.05 8.56 -10.65
CA GLY A 99 -2.75 9.10 -9.48
C GLY A 99 -3.17 7.99 -8.51
N VAL A 100 -3.76 6.89 -9.01
CA VAL A 100 -4.16 5.76 -8.17
C VAL A 100 -2.93 5.07 -7.55
N SER A 101 -1.90 4.78 -8.34
CA SER A 101 -0.68 4.13 -7.85
C SER A 101 0.07 4.95 -6.79
N SER A 102 0.06 6.27 -6.89
CA SER A 102 0.70 7.17 -5.91
C SER A 102 -0.11 7.36 -4.62
N SER A 103 -1.40 7.05 -4.65
CA SER A 103 -2.31 7.24 -3.50
C SER A 103 -2.52 5.99 -2.66
N TYR A 104 -2.16 4.81 -3.20
CA TYR A 104 -2.14 3.59 -2.43
C TYR A 104 -1.01 3.65 -1.40
N SER A 105 -1.37 4.00 -0.17
CA SER A 105 -0.50 3.90 0.99
C SER A 105 -0.54 2.47 1.53
N ASN A 106 0.62 1.92 1.90
CA ASN A 106 0.73 0.62 2.59
C ASN A 106 0.03 0.59 3.96
N VAL A 107 -0.54 1.71 4.41
CA VAL A 107 -1.25 1.83 5.70
C VAL A 107 -2.57 1.06 5.72
N VAL A 108 -3.17 0.72 4.57
CA VAL A 108 -4.41 -0.10 4.54
C VAL A 108 -4.19 -1.53 5.07
N LEU A 109 -2.95 -2.02 5.06
CA LEU A 109 -2.57 -3.36 5.52
C LEU A 109 -1.85 -3.37 6.89
N LEU A 110 -1.78 -2.22 7.56
CA LEU A 110 -1.20 -2.03 8.90
C LEU A 110 -2.29 -1.68 9.91
#